data_AF-A0A2V9NZL8-F1
#
_entry.id   AF-A0A2V9NZL8-F1
#
_cell.length_a   1.000
_cell.length_b   1.000
_cell.length_c   1.000
_cell.angle_alpha   90.00
_cell.angle_beta   90.00
_cell.angle_gamma   90.00
#
_symmetry.space_group_name_H-M   'P 1'
#
loop_
_entity.id
_entity.type
_entity.pdbx_description
1 polymer ?
#
loop_
_entity_poly.entity_id
_entity_poly.type
_entity_poly.pdbx_seq_one_letter_code
_entity_poly.pdbx_strand_id
1 'polypeptide(L)'
;MPSLDKVNTPLMVVGNDPLSVLLMWETYAGLHRLGRPVDLIMLHTDEHELTNPAVRLASQGGSVDWFRFWLQGYEDPDAAKTEQYKRWRGLK
;
A
#
# COMPACT_ATOMS: atom_id res chain seq x y z
N MET A 1 -3.46 20.20 9.37
CA MET A 1 -3.42 18.80 8.88
C MET A 1 -4.81 18.20 9.02
N PRO A 2 -5.33 17.46 8.02
CA PRO A 2 -6.59 16.76 8.20
C PRO A 2 -6.49 15.83 9.41
N SER A 3 -7.58 15.72 10.16
CA SER A 3 -7.69 14.92 11.38
C SER A 3 -7.58 13.42 11.03
N LEU A 4 -6.38 12.83 11.11
CA LEU A 4 -6.11 11.41 10.80
C LEU A 4 -6.95 10.47 11.67
N ASP A 5 -7.35 10.90 12.86
CA ASP A 5 -8.29 10.23 13.75
C ASP A 5 -9.65 9.95 13.11
N LYS A 6 -10.06 10.73 12.09
CA LYS A 6 -11.33 10.54 11.38
C LYS A 6 -11.23 9.60 10.18
N VAL A 7 -10.02 9.17 9.80
CA VAL A 7 -9.81 8.28 8.66
C VAL A 7 -10.01 6.85 9.12
N ASN A 8 -11.05 6.18 8.61
CA ASN A 8 -11.29 4.75 8.81
C ASN A 8 -11.06 3.93 7.51
N THR A 9 -10.90 4.61 6.38
CA THR A 9 -10.73 3.98 5.07
C THR A 9 -9.34 3.33 4.97
N PRO A 10 -9.24 2.08 4.45
CA PRO A 10 -7.97 1.47 4.13
C PRO A 10 -7.15 2.31 3.15
N LEU A 11 -5.92 2.65 3.53
CA LEU A 11 -4.99 3.41 2.69
C LEU A 11 -3.74 2.59 2.38
N MET A 12 -3.44 2.40 1.10
CA MET A 12 -2.14 1.92 0.67
C MET A 12 -1.36 3.08 0.06
N VAL A 13 -0.14 3.28 0.56
CA VAL A 13 0.78 4.27 0.07
C VAL A 13 1.89 3.59 -0.72
N VAL A 14 2.16 4.09 -1.92
CA VAL A 14 3.19 3.53 -2.82
C VAL A 14 4.18 4.64 -3.17
N GLY A 15 5.42 4.49 -2.70
CA GLY A 15 6.55 5.34 -3.01
C GLY A 15 7.48 4.68 -4.03
N ASN A 16 8.21 5.49 -4.78
CA ASN A 16 9.15 5.03 -5.80
C ASN A 16 10.52 4.71 -5.17
N ASP A 17 11.01 5.64 -4.35
CA ASP A 17 12.34 5.65 -3.76
C ASP A 17 12.33 6.02 -2.26
N PRO A 18 13.46 5.93 -1.53
CA PRO A 18 13.53 6.25 -0.11
C PRO A 18 13.06 7.66 0.27
N LEU A 19 13.32 8.68 -0.56
CA LEU A 19 12.86 10.05 -0.30
C LEU A 19 11.34 10.12 -0.39
N SER A 20 10.74 9.51 -1.41
CA SER A 20 9.28 9.48 -1.55
C SER A 20 8.59 8.81 -0.35
N VAL A 21 9.15 7.70 0.14
CA VAL A 21 8.64 6.99 1.32
C VAL A 21 8.81 7.83 2.58
N LEU A 22 9.94 8.53 2.74
CA LEU A 22 10.16 9.44 3.87
C LEU A 22 9.15 10.60 3.87
N LEU A 23 8.84 11.17 2.70
CA LEU A 23 7.85 12.24 2.58
C LEU A 23 6.43 11.79 2.95
N MET A 24 6.12 10.51 2.75
CA MET A 24 4.81 9.95 3.09
C MET A 24 4.76 9.32 4.49
N TRP A 25 5.90 9.27 5.19
CA TRP A 25 6.07 8.61 6.48
C TRP A 25 5.12 9.15 7.54
N GLU A 26 4.93 10.47 7.62
CA GLU A 26 4.07 11.08 8.64
C GLU A 26 2.63 10.55 8.56
N THR A 27 2.09 10.43 7.35
CA THR A 27 0.72 9.93 7.14
C THR A 27 0.63 8.45 7.49
N TYR A 28 1.58 7.65 7.01
CA TYR A 28 1.65 6.23 7.35
C TYR A 28 1.77 6.01 8.87
N ALA A 29 2.76 6.64 9.51
CA ALA A 29 3.03 6.48 10.93
C ALA A 29 1.86 6.94 11.80
N GLY A 30 1.20 8.05 11.43
CA GLY A 30 0.01 8.54 12.11
C GLY A 30 -1.15 7.53 12.06
N LEU A 31 -1.49 7.05 10.86
CA LEU A 31 -2.56 6.06 10.67
C LEU A 31 -2.23 4.72 11.34
N HIS A 32 -0.99 4.24 11.18
CA HIS A 32 -0.51 3.00 11.77
C HIS A 32 -0.58 3.05 13.30
N ARG A 33 -0.15 4.16 13.91
CA ARG A 33 -0.24 4.38 15.36
C ARG A 33 -1.68 4.38 15.87
N LEU A 34 -2.62 4.85 15.06
CA LEU A 34 -4.06 4.85 15.37
C LEU A 34 -4.73 3.50 15.09
N GLY A 35 -3.98 2.47 14.69
CA GLY A 35 -4.52 1.16 14.33
C GLY A 35 -5.41 1.21 13.08
N ARG A 36 -5.23 2.21 12.20
CA ARG A 36 -5.97 2.29 10.94
C ARG A 36 -5.33 1.35 9.92
N PRO A 37 -6.14 0.74 9.03
CA PRO A 37 -5.62 -0.11 7.97
C PRO A 37 -4.76 0.70 7.00
N VAL A 38 -3.44 0.64 7.17
CA VAL A 38 -2.48 1.36 6.33
C VAL A 38 -1.28 0.50 5.98
N ASP A 39 -0.84 0.59 4.73
CA ASP A 39 0.37 -0.09 4.24
C ASP A 39 1.26 0.88 3.45
N LEU A 40 2.57 0.62 3.43
CA LEU A 40 3.59 1.47 2.81
C LEU A 40 4.55 0.62 1.98
N ILE A 41 4.50 0.80 0.66
CA ILE A 41 5.25 0.00 -0.31
C ILE A 41 6.27 0.88 -1.04
N MET A 42 7.47 0.34 -1.28
CA MET A 42 8.50 0.99 -2.09
C MET A 42 8.79 0.18 -3.37
N LEU A 43 8.69 0.82 -4.52
CA LEU A 43 8.85 0.18 -5.83
C LEU A 43 10.32 0.07 -6.31
N HIS A 44 11.26 0.73 -5.62
CA HIS A 44 12.68 0.75 -5.94
C HIS A 44 12.97 1.25 -7.36
N THR A 45 12.42 2.43 -7.69
CA THR A 45 12.61 3.11 -8.97
C THR A 45 12.82 4.61 -8.74
N ASP A 46 13.49 5.29 -9.67
CA ASP A 46 13.65 6.74 -9.70
C ASP A 46 12.63 7.42 -10.64
N GLU A 47 11.86 6.63 -11.39
CA GLU A 47 10.85 7.13 -12.33
C GLU A 47 9.64 7.71 -11.59
N HIS A 48 9.26 8.96 -11.89
CA HIS A 48 7.99 9.51 -11.42
C HIS A 48 6.81 8.90 -12.19
N GLU A 49 6.89 8.93 -13.52
CA GLU A 49 6.02 8.14 -14.40
C GLU A 49 6.67 6.80 -14.67
N LEU A 50 6.04 5.72 -14.20
CA LEU A 50 6.57 4.38 -14.35
C LEU A 50 6.57 3.98 -15.82
N THR A 51 7.74 3.89 -16.45
CA THR A 51 7.88 3.43 -17.85
C THR A 51 8.33 1.98 -17.92
N ASN A 52 9.07 1.51 -16.92
CA ASN A 52 9.46 0.11 -16.79
C ASN A 52 8.21 -0.79 -16.63
N PRO A 53 7.95 -1.72 -17.56
CA PRO A 53 6.75 -2.58 -17.53
C PRO A 53 6.64 -3.41 -16.26
N ALA A 54 7.75 -3.89 -15.70
CA ALA A 54 7.74 -4.71 -14.49
C ALA A 54 7.31 -3.90 -13.26
N VAL A 55 7.83 -2.67 -13.13
CA VAL A 55 7.47 -1.77 -12.02
C VAL A 55 6.02 -1.29 -12.15
N ARG A 56 5.58 -0.98 -13.37
CA ARG A 56 4.16 -0.69 -13.66
C ARG A 56 3.24 -1.83 -13.25
N LEU A 57 3.59 -3.07 -13.62
CA LEU A 57 2.80 -4.24 -13.28
C LEU A 57 2.74 -4.46 -11.76
N ALA A 58 3.85 -4.25 -11.05
CA ALA A 58 3.88 -4.34 -9.59
C ALA A 58 2.96 -3.27 -8.94
N SER A 59 3.05 -2.01 -9.37
CA SER A 59 2.24 -0.91 -8.83
C SER A 59 0.74 -1.09 -9.13
N GLN A 60 0.39 -1.34 -10.39
CA GLN A 60 -1.01 -1.46 -10.81
C GLN A 60 -1.62 -2.78 -10.32
N GLY A 61 -0.86 -3.88 -10.37
CA GLY A 61 -1.27 -5.18 -9.84
C GLY A 61 -1.53 -5.13 -8.34
N GLY A 62 -0.62 -4.53 -7.56
CA GLY A 62 -0.81 -4.31 -6.14
C GLY A 62 -2.04 -3.45 -5.82
N SER A 63 -2.33 -2.44 -6.65
CA SER A 63 -3.55 -1.62 -6.51
C SER A 63 -4.82 -2.44 -6.74
N VAL A 64 -4.85 -3.29 -7.78
CA VAL A 64 -5.97 -4.21 -8.03
C VAL A 64 -6.15 -5.17 -6.85
N ASP A 65 -5.06 -5.77 -6.37
CA ASP A 65 -5.11 -6.69 -5.23
C ASP A 65 -5.65 -6.01 -3.97
N TRP A 66 -5.22 -4.78 -3.69
CA TRP A 66 -5.72 -3.99 -2.55
C TRP A 66 -7.23 -3.77 -2.64
N PHE A 67 -7.73 -3.31 -3.79
CA PHE A 67 -9.16 -3.11 -3.98
C PHE A 67 -9.95 -4.42 -3.88
N ARG A 68 -9.46 -5.51 -4.48
CA ARG A 68 -10.12 -6.82 -4.41
C ARG A 68 -10.17 -7.35 -2.98
N PHE A 69 -9.10 -7.17 -2.20
CA PHE A 69 -9.07 -7.56 -0.80
C PHE A 69 -10.11 -6.81 0.04
N TRP A 70 -10.12 -5.47 -0.04
CA TRP A 70 -10.98 -4.66 0.82
C TRP A 70 -12.45 -4.59 0.37
N LEU A 71 -12.69 -4.57 -0.94
CA LEU A 71 -14.03 -4.38 -1.49
C LEU A 71 -14.73 -5.68 -1.87
N GLN A 72 -13.97 -6.71 -2.26
CA GLN A 72 -14.52 -8.01 -2.66
C GLN A 72 -14.26 -9.13 -1.64
N GLY A 73 -13.36 -8.91 -0.66
CA GLY A 73 -12.92 -9.98 0.24
C GLY A 73 -12.12 -11.08 -0.46
N TYR A 74 -11.50 -10.76 -1.61
CA TYR A 74 -10.78 -11.72 -2.44
C TYR A 74 -9.27 -11.64 -2.20
N GLU A 75 -8.63 -12.81 -2.09
CA GLU A 75 -7.17 -12.99 -2.04
C GLU A 75 -6.72 -13.80 -3.26
N ASP A 76 -5.68 -13.33 -3.96
CA ASP A 76 -5.06 -14.07 -5.06
C ASP A 76 -4.25 -15.27 -4.53
N PRO A 77 -4.49 -16.50 -5.02
CA PRO A 77 -3.81 -17.70 -4.54
C PRO A 77 -2.33 -17.81 -4.94
N ASP A 78 -1.78 -16.86 -5.71
CA ASP A 78 -0.35 -16.84 -6.01
C ASP A 78 0.51 -16.87 -4.72
N ALA A 79 1.37 -17.87 -4.61
CA ALA A 79 2.26 -18.07 -3.47
C ALA A 79 3.15 -16.83 -3.21
N ALA A 80 3.54 -16.10 -4.25
CA ALA A 80 4.33 -14.88 -4.12
C ALA A 80 3.61 -13.76 -3.34
N LYS A 81 2.27 -13.80 -3.27
CA LYS A 81 1.43 -12.80 -2.59
C LYS A 81 1.01 -13.22 -1.18
N THR A 82 1.36 -14.42 -0.73
CA THR A 82 0.90 -14.97 0.56
C THR A 82 1.25 -14.07 1.74
N GLU A 83 2.49 -13.57 1.81
CA GLU A 83 2.91 -12.69 2.90
C GLU A 83 2.23 -11.31 2.83
N GLN A 84 1.93 -10.81 1.63
CA GLN A 84 1.16 -9.57 1.45
C GLN A 84 -0.23 -9.71 2.07
N TYR A 85 -0.98 -10.75 1.71
CA TYR A 85 -2.32 -10.96 2.26
C TYR A 85 -2.30 -11.31 3.75
N LYS A 86 -1.25 -11.97 4.24
CA LYS A 86 -1.05 -12.16 5.69
C LYS A 86 -0.91 -10.82 6.42
N ARG A 87 -0.14 -9.87 5.90
CA ARG A 87 -0.07 -8.52 6.49
C ARG A 87 -1.44 -7.83 6.45
N TRP A 88 -2.12 -7.85 5.31
CA TRP A 88 -3.40 -7.15 5.14
C TRP A 88 -4.52 -7.71 6.02
N ARG A 89 -4.53 -9.03 6.28
CA ARG A 89 -5.43 -9.63 7.28
C ARG A 89 -5.18 -9.11 8.69
N GLY A 90 -3.95 -8.77 9.04
CA GLY A 90 -3.61 -8.15 10.33
C GLY A 90 -4.01 -6.67 10.44
N LEU A 91 -4.36 -6.03 9.32
CA LEU A 91 -4.83 -4.64 9.28
C LEU A 91 -6.37 -4.52 9.41
N LYS A 92 -7.09 -5.63 9.22
CA LYS A 92 -8.55 -5.68 9.21
C LYS A 92 -9.11 -5.85 10.62
#